data_AF-A0A9P5X3Q7-F1
#
_entry.id   AF-A0A9P5X3Q7-F1
#
_cell.length_a   1.000
_cell.length_b   1.000
_cell.length_c   1.000
_cell.angle_alpha   90.00
_cell.angle_beta   90.00
_cell.angle_gamma   90.00
#
_symmetry.space_group_name_H-M   'P 1'
#
loop_
_entity.id
_entity.type
_entity.pdbx_description
1 polymer ?
#
loop_
_entity_poly.entity_id
_entity_poly.type
_entity_poly.pdbx_seq_one_letter_code
_entity_poly.pdbx_strand_id
1 'polypeptide(L)'
;ATRRARERILTERTYSWEAQPQTGKYVAADRISPSLQPTAYFRGLQDQRELFGRLLQFRTGHGYFGNFYYSHVTTENTCPRGEYLQTREHIIRACP
;
A
#
# COMPACT_ATOMS: atom_id res chain seq x y z
N ALA A 1 29.54 -10.05 -2.33
CA ALA A 1 28.86 -9.34 -1.21
C ALA A 1 27.40 -9.00 -1.52
N THR A 2 27.09 -8.42 -2.69
CA THR A 2 25.77 -7.86 -3.03
C THR A 2 24.61 -8.86 -3.10
N ARG A 3 24.85 -10.09 -3.57
CA ARG A 3 23.81 -11.15 -3.65
C ARG A 3 23.25 -11.50 -2.26
N ARG A 4 24.13 -11.81 -1.30
CA ARG A 4 23.75 -12.17 0.08
C ARG A 4 23.01 -11.03 0.78
N ALA A 5 23.40 -9.78 0.52
CA ALA A 5 22.72 -8.62 1.07
C ALA A 5 21.27 -8.50 0.55
N ARG A 6 21.06 -8.71 -0.75
CA ARG A 6 19.72 -8.72 -1.37
C ARG A 6 18.85 -9.85 -0.83
N GLU A 7 19.41 -11.05 -0.71
CA GLU A 7 18.70 -12.22 -0.14
C GLU A 7 18.23 -11.95 1.29
N ARG A 8 19.11 -11.41 2.14
CA ARG A 8 18.76 -11.07 3.53
C ARG A 8 17.58 -10.09 3.60
N ILE A 9 17.62 -9.02 2.81
CA ILE A 9 16.56 -8.01 2.77
C ILE A 9 15.23 -8.64 2.33
N LEU A 10 15.27 -9.51 1.32
CA LEU A 10 14.06 -10.16 0.83
C LEU A 10 13.48 -11.12 1.88
N THR A 11 14.33 -11.94 2.53
CA THR A 11 13.89 -12.85 3.60
C THR A 11 13.25 -12.10 4.76
N GLU A 12 13.90 -11.05 5.25
CA GLU A 12 13.38 -10.23 6.34
C GLU A 12 12.04 -9.58 5.97
N ARG A 13 11.95 -9.00 4.77
CA ARG A 13 10.72 -8.37 4.30
C ARG A 13 9.59 -9.38 4.09
N THR A 14 9.88 -10.56 3.57
CA THR A 14 8.89 -11.65 3.42
C THR A 14 8.40 -12.12 4.78
N TYR A 15 9.29 -12.34 5.74
CA TYR A 15 8.92 -12.72 7.10
C TYR A 15 7.99 -11.69 7.74
N SER A 16 8.34 -10.40 7.67
CA SER A 16 7.48 -9.33 8.20
C SER A 16 6.13 -9.25 7.48
N TRP A 17 6.10 -9.46 6.17
CA TRP A 17 4.87 -9.44 5.37
C TRP A 17 3.94 -10.62 5.71
N GLU A 18 4.49 -11.82 5.93
CA GLU A 18 3.71 -12.99 6.36
C GLU A 18 3.18 -12.85 7.80
N ALA A 19 3.96 -12.20 8.67
CA ALA A 19 3.57 -11.94 10.06
C ALA A 19 2.55 -10.81 10.23
N GLN A 20 2.31 -9.99 9.19
CA GLN A 20 1.37 -8.88 9.29
C GLN A 20 -0.07 -9.41 9.47
N PRO A 21 -0.78 -8.97 10.53
CA PRO A 21 -2.16 -9.37 10.73
C PRO A 21 -3.02 -8.89 9.56
N GLN A 22 -3.70 -9.84 8.92
CA GLN A 22 -4.60 -9.59 7.79
C GLN A 22 -5.96 -9.00 8.22
N THR A 23 -6.09 -8.64 9.50
CA THR A 23 -7.35 -8.23 10.13
C THR A 23 -7.22 -6.85 10.74
N GLY A 24 -8.13 -5.94 10.35
CA GLY A 24 -8.19 -4.57 10.89
C GLY A 24 -8.90 -3.62 9.93
N LYS A 25 -9.45 -2.52 10.46
CA LYS A 25 -10.29 -1.57 9.70
C LYS A 25 -9.56 -0.91 8.53
N TYR A 26 -8.24 -0.69 8.68
CA TYR A 26 -7.39 -0.01 7.69
C TYR A 26 -6.22 -0.87 7.23
N VAL A 27 -6.34 -2.19 7.32
CA VAL A 27 -5.31 -3.09 6.80
C VAL A 27 -5.23 -2.93 5.29
N ALA A 28 -4.03 -2.69 4.78
CA ALA A 28 -3.75 -2.64 3.36
C ALA A 28 -4.16 -3.98 2.73
N ALA A 29 -4.97 -3.95 1.66
CA ALA A 29 -5.38 -5.14 0.92
C ALA A 29 -4.25 -5.65 -0.01
N ASP A 30 -3.05 -5.75 0.53
CA ASP A 30 -1.82 -5.95 -0.22
C ASP A 30 -1.39 -7.41 -0.21
N ARG A 31 -1.84 -8.15 -1.24
CA ARG A 31 -1.65 -9.61 -1.36
C ARG A 31 -0.50 -10.01 -2.27
N ILE A 32 0.29 -9.05 -2.75
CA ILE A 32 1.40 -9.33 -3.66
C ILE A 32 2.65 -9.57 -2.83
N SER A 33 3.28 -10.74 -2.95
CA SER A 33 4.50 -11.02 -2.20
C SER A 33 5.58 -9.95 -2.43
N PRO A 34 6.41 -9.64 -1.41
CA PRO A 34 7.50 -8.69 -1.57
C PRO A 34 8.47 -9.12 -2.67
N SER A 35 9.00 -8.13 -3.40
CA SER A 35 10.04 -8.34 -4.41
C SER A 35 11.00 -7.15 -4.41
N LEU A 36 12.25 -7.41 -4.80
CA LEU A 36 13.24 -6.36 -5.03
C LEU A 36 13.11 -5.71 -6.41
N GLN A 37 12.20 -6.23 -7.25
CA GLN A 37 11.93 -5.74 -8.59
C GLN A 37 10.47 -5.29 -8.69
N PRO A 38 10.20 -4.17 -9.37
CA PRO A 38 8.84 -3.75 -9.67
C PRO A 38 8.14 -4.79 -10.56
N THR A 39 6.82 -4.92 -10.45
CA THR A 39 6.03 -5.74 -11.37
C THR A 39 5.94 -5.08 -12.75
N ALA A 40 5.49 -5.81 -13.77
CA ALA A 40 5.28 -5.22 -15.10
C ALA A 40 4.28 -4.05 -15.06
N TYR A 41 3.18 -4.20 -14.32
CA TYR A 41 2.22 -3.12 -14.07
C TYR A 41 2.88 -1.90 -13.43
N PHE A 42 3.72 -2.12 -12.42
CA PHE A 42 4.39 -1.03 -11.72
C PHE A 42 5.40 -0.29 -12.62
N ARG A 43 6.10 -1.02 -13.51
CA ARG A 43 6.96 -0.40 -14.53
C ARG A 43 6.16 0.43 -15.54
N GLY A 44 4.95 0.02 -15.88
CA GLY A 44 4.06 0.80 -16.75
C GLY A 44 3.67 2.17 -16.18
N LEU A 45 3.88 2.40 -14.88
CA LEU A 45 3.61 3.68 -14.21
C LEU A 45 4.83 4.62 -14.18
N GLN A 46 5.93 4.29 -14.87
CA GLN A 46 7.19 5.07 -14.83
C GLN A 46 6.99 6.57 -15.16
N ASP A 47 6.09 6.87 -16.09
CA ASP A 47 5.79 8.25 -16.51
C ASP A 47 4.79 8.95 -15.58
N GLN A 48 4.20 8.20 -14.64
CA GLN A 48 3.24 8.68 -13.65
C GLN A 48 3.88 8.71 -12.26
N ARG A 49 4.88 9.58 -12.11
CA ARG A 49 5.74 9.69 -10.90
C ARG A 49 4.94 9.73 -9.59
N GLU A 50 3.83 10.47 -9.56
CA GLU A 50 3.00 10.60 -8.36
C GLU A 50 2.32 9.28 -7.97
N LEU A 51 1.67 8.62 -8.93
CA LEU A 51 1.04 7.31 -8.74
C LEU A 51 2.06 6.26 -8.33
N PHE A 52 3.21 6.24 -9.02
CA PHE A 52 4.33 5.35 -8.68
C PHE A 52 4.79 5.56 -7.23
N GLY A 53 4.99 6.82 -6.82
CA GLY A 53 5.44 7.17 -5.47
C GLY A 53 4.43 6.75 -4.40
N ARG A 54 3.14 7.05 -4.61
CA ARG A 54 2.06 6.67 -3.67
C ARG A 54 1.94 5.16 -3.52
N LEU A 55 2.01 4.41 -4.61
CA LEU A 55 1.95 2.95 -4.56
C LEU A 55 3.21 2.34 -3.92
N LEU A 56 4.39 2.93 -4.14
CA LEU A 56 5.61 2.51 -3.46
C LEU A 56 5.47 2.69 -1.95
N GLN A 57 5.05 3.88 -1.50
CA GLN A 57 4.81 4.19 -0.09
C GLN A 57 3.75 3.28 0.53
N PHE A 58 2.69 2.95 -0.22
CA PHE A 58 1.66 2.00 0.22
C PHE A 58 2.27 0.61 0.43
N ARG A 59 3.01 0.08 -0.55
CA ARG A 59 3.66 -1.24 -0.52
C ARG A 59 4.78 -1.38 0.50
N THR A 60 5.34 -0.26 0.97
CA THR A 60 6.34 -0.25 2.04
C THR A 60 5.76 0.15 3.39
N GLY A 61 4.48 0.55 3.47
CA GLY A 61 3.86 1.04 4.71
C GLY A 61 4.39 2.40 5.17
N HIS A 62 5.01 3.20 4.29
CA HIS A 62 5.61 4.51 4.61
C HIS A 62 4.77 5.70 4.14
N GLY A 63 3.53 5.48 3.71
CA GLY A 63 2.65 6.56 3.28
C GLY A 63 1.57 6.91 4.28
N TYR A 64 0.98 8.06 4.07
CA TYR A 64 -0.12 8.60 4.88
C TYR A 64 -1.44 7.92 4.53
N PHE A 65 -1.59 6.65 4.93
CA PHE A 65 -2.76 5.84 4.63
C PHE A 65 -3.41 5.28 5.90
N GLY A 66 -4.67 4.88 5.77
CA GLY A 66 -5.35 4.08 6.78
C GLY A 66 -5.43 4.77 8.14
N ASN A 67 -4.97 4.08 9.19
CA ASN A 67 -4.96 4.59 10.58
C ASN A 67 -4.18 5.90 10.73
N PHE A 68 -3.11 6.12 9.95
CA PHE A 68 -2.37 7.37 10.05
C PHE A 68 -3.26 8.54 9.62
N TYR A 69 -3.84 8.41 8.43
CA TYR A 69 -4.71 9.43 7.84
C TYR A 69 -5.96 9.63 8.69
N TYR A 70 -6.55 8.55 9.20
CA TYR A 70 -7.66 8.57 10.16
C TYR A 70 -7.42 9.54 11.32
N SER A 71 -6.27 9.36 11.97
CA SER A 71 -5.98 10.01 13.24
C SER A 71 -5.43 11.42 13.08
N HIS A 72 -4.82 11.74 11.93
CA HIS A 72 -4.05 12.98 11.75
C HIS A 72 -4.56 13.88 10.62
N VAL A 73 -5.41 13.37 9.72
CA VAL A 73 -5.92 14.11 8.56
C VAL A 73 -7.44 13.94 8.49
N THR A 74 -8.14 14.48 9.50
CA THR A 74 -9.60 14.34 9.66
C THR A 74 -10.42 15.33 8.82
N THR A 75 -9.78 16.33 8.22
CA THR A 75 -10.44 17.43 7.51
C THR A 75 -10.60 17.19 6.00
N GLU A 76 -9.88 16.21 5.45
CA GLU A 76 -9.95 15.86 4.04
C GLU A 76 -10.94 14.70 3.83
N ASN A 77 -12.21 15.04 3.59
CA ASN A 77 -13.19 14.06 3.14
C ASN A 77 -13.00 13.80 1.64
N THR A 78 -12.29 12.73 1.31
CA THR A 78 -11.95 12.38 -0.08
C THR A 78 -13.06 11.64 -0.82
N CYS A 79 -14.04 11.08 -0.13
CA CYS A 79 -15.19 10.44 -0.78
C CYS A 79 -16.28 11.48 -1.10
N PRO A 80 -16.76 11.58 -2.35
CA PRO A 80 -17.91 12.44 -2.70
C PRO A 80 -19.19 12.10 -1.93
N ARG A 81 -19.28 10.90 -1.36
CA ARG A 81 -20.41 10.44 -0.55
C ARG A 81 -20.26 10.70 0.94
N GLY A 82 -19.12 11.24 1.37
CA GLY A 82 -18.81 11.42 2.78
C GLY A 82 -18.49 10.11 3.51
N GLU A 83 -18.28 9.01 2.79
CA GLU A 83 -17.86 7.74 3.43
C GLU A 83 -16.44 7.86 3.93
N TYR A 84 -16.32 7.66 5.23
CA TYR A 84 -15.09 7.89 5.97
C TYR A 84 -14.08 6.74 5.76
N LEU A 85 -14.56 5.49 5.70
CA LEU A 85 -13.74 4.32 5.35
C LEU A 85 -14.03 3.86 3.92
N GLN A 86 -13.12 4.17 3.00
CA GLN A 86 -13.21 3.75 1.61
C GLN A 86 -12.63 2.33 1.44
N THR A 87 -13.48 1.32 1.65
CA THR A 87 -13.11 -0.08 1.38
C THR A 87 -12.96 -0.33 -0.13
N ARG A 88 -12.29 -1.42 -0.52
CA ARG A 88 -12.23 -1.84 -1.94
C ARG A 88 -13.63 -1.95 -2.55
N GLU A 89 -14.57 -2.53 -1.82
CA GLU A 89 -15.96 -2.68 -2.26
C GLU A 89 -16.62 -1.31 -2.44
N HIS A 90 -16.40 -0.39 -1.49
CA HIS A 90 -16.88 0.98 -1.60
C HIS A 90 -16.28 1.66 -2.84
N ILE A 91 -14.96 1.66 -3.02
CA ILE A 91 -14.30 2.36 -4.13
C ILE A 91 -14.75 1.80 -5.50
N ILE A 92 -14.89 0.48 -5.62
CA ILE A 92 -15.18 -0.17 -6.91
C ILE A 92 -16.68 -0.19 -7.23
N ARG A 93 -17.53 -0.44 -6.23
CA ARG A 93 -18.97 -0.67 -6.46
C ARG A 93 -19.85 0.45 -5.96
N ALA A 94 -19.48 1.05 -4.84
CA ALA A 94 -20.23 2.16 -4.30
C ALA A 94 -19.80 3.40 -5.06
N CYS A 95 -18.68 4.04 -4.71
CA CYS A 95 -18.18 5.35 -5.15
C CYS A 95 -18.43 5.66 -6.65
N PRO A 96 -18.95 6.85 -7.01
CA PRO A 96 -19.34 7.17 -8.37
C PRO A 96 -18.14 7.49 -9.27
#